data_AF-G6FWI6-F1
#
_entry.id   AF-G6FWI6-F1
#
_cell.length_a   1.000
_cell.length_b   1.000
_cell.length_c   1.000
_cell.angle_alpha   90.00
_cell.angle_beta   90.00
_cell.angle_gamma   90.00
#
_symmetry.space_group_name_H-M   'P 1'
#
loop_
_entity.id
_entity.type
_entity.pdbx_description
1 polymer ?
#
loop_
_entity_poly.entity_id
_entity_poly.type
_entity_poly.pdbx_seq_one_letter_code
_entity_poly.pdbx_strand_id
1 'polypeptide(L)'
;MQIVKATQLIPLSIAARSQLIEEYASLVTVPTDINSELHRAYQISATLTPVLSDFIQHQIQKDISQGSVLERNRQSTAIATECEQFANRFIDSMPTLVRSPAEMESSPRNLYEMCGAAVFVESNSISRNLSTTMGDLWEIIANISPYTVSPERDFGLKITGIDSIILCGGKGEPVFAQIKTQRNTLTGSQAPRSKRELELHQHRIFAAAFCTGGGWTFSSTSIPRVCGAEFWTMVGLEYELLKFHVKQMILKIQSAYVSLQQEPPILK
;
A
#
# COMPACT_ATOMS: atom_id res chain seq x y z
N MET A 1 -13.41 -17.93 24.31
CA MET A 1 -12.07 -17.37 24.02
C MET A 1 -12.03 -15.97 24.59
N GLN A 2 -10.99 -15.61 25.34
CA GLN A 2 -10.82 -14.22 25.78
C GLN A 2 -10.53 -13.37 24.54
N ILE A 3 -11.21 -12.22 24.42
CA ILE A 3 -11.09 -11.33 23.26
C ILE A 3 -10.23 -10.14 23.68
N VAL A 4 -9.25 -9.79 22.85
CA VAL A 4 -8.45 -8.56 23.03
C VAL A 4 -9.38 -7.36 22.90
N LYS A 5 -9.29 -6.39 23.81
CA LYS A 5 -10.10 -5.16 23.74
C LYS A 5 -9.26 -4.00 23.23
N ALA A 6 -9.89 -3.06 22.53
CA ALA A 6 -9.21 -1.85 22.09
C ALA A 6 -8.58 -1.07 23.26
N THR A 7 -9.25 -1.03 24.42
CA THR A 7 -8.74 -0.41 25.65
C THR A 7 -7.45 -1.03 26.18
N GLN A 8 -7.15 -2.28 25.82
CA GLN A 8 -5.88 -2.93 26.13
C GLN A 8 -4.80 -2.56 25.13
N LEU A 9 -5.14 -2.36 23.84
CA LEU A 9 -4.16 -2.09 22.78
C LEU A 9 -3.77 -0.61 22.67
N ILE A 10 -4.73 0.30 22.76
CA ILE A 10 -4.53 1.75 22.57
C ILE A 10 -3.34 2.30 23.40
N PRO A 11 -3.20 2.03 24.71
CA PRO A 11 -2.13 2.61 25.51
C PRO A 11 -0.75 1.97 25.27
N LEU A 12 -0.68 0.85 24.56
CA LEU A 12 0.56 0.10 24.35
C LEU A 12 1.40 0.69 23.20
N SER A 13 2.71 0.48 23.28
CA SER A 13 3.62 0.67 22.15
C SER A 13 3.33 -0.36 21.05
N ILE A 14 3.77 -0.09 19.81
CA ILE A 14 3.59 -1.00 18.68
C ILE A 14 4.15 -2.40 18.99
N ALA A 15 5.35 -2.48 19.59
CA ALA A 15 5.97 -3.75 19.97
C ALA A 15 5.13 -4.52 21.01
N ALA A 16 4.59 -3.83 22.02
CA ALA A 16 3.75 -4.45 23.04
C ALA A 16 2.37 -4.86 22.49
N ARG A 17 1.79 -4.10 21.56
CA ARG A 17 0.58 -4.51 20.82
C ARG A 17 0.83 -5.78 20.03
N SER A 18 1.91 -5.81 19.25
CA SER A 18 2.32 -6.97 18.44
C SER A 18 2.41 -8.23 19.29
N GLN A 19 3.13 -8.15 20.43
CA GLN A 19 3.27 -9.26 21.36
C GLN A 19 1.91 -9.73 21.92
N LEU A 20 1.08 -8.82 22.41
CA LEU A 20 -0.21 -9.18 22.99
C LEU A 20 -1.13 -9.83 21.96
N ILE A 21 -1.14 -9.34 20.71
CA ILE A 21 -1.93 -9.92 19.63
C ILE A 21 -1.43 -11.32 19.28
N GLU A 22 -0.11 -11.53 19.20
CA GLU A 22 0.50 -12.85 18.93
C GLU A 22 0.18 -13.86 20.03
N GLU A 23 0.22 -13.45 21.30
CA GLU A 23 -0.17 -14.30 22.43
C GLU A 23 -1.60 -14.83 22.27
N TYR A 24 -2.55 -13.96 21.89
CA TYR A 24 -3.94 -14.36 21.65
C TYR A 24 -4.11 -15.14 20.34
N ALA A 25 -3.40 -14.75 19.28
CA ALA A 25 -3.43 -15.44 17.99
C ALA A 25 -2.97 -16.90 18.11
N SER A 26 -1.99 -17.19 18.98
CA SER A 26 -1.52 -18.56 19.24
C SER A 26 -2.60 -19.50 19.80
N LEU A 27 -3.64 -18.94 20.42
CA LEU A 27 -4.77 -19.69 21.00
C LEU A 27 -5.91 -19.91 19.99
N VAL A 28 -5.86 -19.27 18.83
CA VAL A 28 -6.86 -19.41 17.78
C VAL A 28 -6.68 -20.74 17.06
N THR A 29 -7.72 -21.57 17.10
CA THR A 29 -7.79 -22.80 16.30
C THR A 29 -8.06 -22.45 14.84
N VAL A 30 -7.21 -22.95 13.95
CA VAL A 30 -7.33 -22.72 12.51
C VAL A 30 -8.18 -23.84 11.88
N PRO A 31 -9.22 -23.51 11.10
CA PRO A 31 -9.97 -24.49 10.31
C PRO A 31 -9.05 -25.31 9.38
N THR A 32 -9.38 -26.59 9.19
CA THR A 32 -8.54 -27.55 8.47
C THR A 32 -8.47 -27.30 6.96
N ASP A 33 -9.44 -26.56 6.41
CA ASP A 33 -9.53 -26.18 5.00
C ASP A 33 -8.66 -24.96 4.65
N ILE A 34 -8.13 -24.25 5.64
CA ILE A 34 -7.22 -23.12 5.42
C ILE A 34 -5.82 -23.65 5.10
N ASN A 35 -5.26 -23.14 4.00
CA ASN A 35 -3.88 -23.43 3.59
C ASN A 35 -2.88 -23.06 4.70
N SER A 36 -1.92 -23.93 4.98
CA SER A 36 -0.91 -23.76 6.03
C SER A 36 -0.12 -22.45 5.93
N GLU A 37 0.13 -21.95 4.71
CA GLU A 37 0.80 -20.67 4.47
C GLU A 37 -0.01 -19.47 5.00
N LEU A 38 -1.32 -19.64 5.21
CA LEU A 38 -2.25 -18.60 5.65
C LEU A 38 -2.71 -18.76 7.10
N HIS A 39 -2.23 -19.78 7.83
CA HIS A 39 -2.61 -20.02 9.23
C HIS A 39 -2.34 -18.82 10.12
N ARG A 40 -1.14 -18.24 10.05
CA ARG A 40 -0.78 -17.05 10.84
C ARG A 40 -1.66 -15.84 10.50
N ALA A 41 -1.90 -15.61 9.21
CA ALA A 41 -2.76 -14.51 8.76
C ALA A 41 -4.18 -14.66 9.30
N TYR A 42 -4.74 -15.88 9.26
CA TYR A 42 -6.04 -16.18 9.84
C TYR A 42 -6.06 -15.93 11.36
N GLN A 43 -5.08 -16.44 12.10
CA GLN A 43 -5.01 -16.28 13.57
C GLN A 43 -4.95 -14.81 13.99
N ILE A 44 -4.07 -14.03 13.37
CA ILE A 44 -3.96 -12.58 13.63
C ILE A 44 -5.28 -11.88 13.30
N SER A 45 -5.88 -12.19 12.15
CA SER A 45 -7.13 -11.57 11.71
C SER A 45 -8.30 -11.91 12.62
N ALA A 46 -8.41 -13.16 13.06
CA ALA A 46 -9.43 -13.61 14.01
C ALA A 46 -9.29 -12.92 15.38
N THR A 47 -8.05 -12.68 15.82
CA THR A 47 -7.77 -11.92 17.05
C THR A 47 -8.12 -10.44 16.92
N LEU A 48 -7.81 -9.81 15.77
CA LEU A 48 -8.00 -8.38 15.56
C LEU A 48 -9.43 -7.99 15.20
N THR A 49 -10.16 -8.81 14.43
CA THR A 49 -11.50 -8.48 13.90
C THR A 49 -12.45 -7.92 14.96
N PRO A 50 -12.60 -8.52 16.15
CA PRO A 50 -13.52 -8.03 17.17
C PRO A 50 -13.13 -6.67 17.79
N VAL A 51 -11.89 -6.22 17.63
CA VAL A 51 -11.31 -5.05 18.31
C VAL A 51 -11.21 -3.84 17.38
N LEU A 52 -11.17 -4.10 16.06
CA LEU A 52 -10.81 -3.11 15.05
C LEU A 52 -11.79 -1.94 15.01
N SER A 53 -13.10 -2.19 15.12
CA SER A 53 -14.10 -1.12 15.12
C SER A 53 -13.86 -0.12 16.26
N ASP A 54 -13.69 -0.60 17.49
CA ASP A 54 -13.44 0.26 18.65
C ASP A 54 -12.11 1.00 18.55
N PHE A 55 -11.08 0.33 18.02
CA PHE A 55 -9.76 0.93 17.81
C PHE A 55 -9.82 2.08 16.79
N ILE A 56 -10.46 1.84 15.64
CA ILE A 56 -10.62 2.86 14.59
C ILE A 56 -11.53 3.99 15.08
N GLN A 57 -12.61 3.70 15.82
CA GLN A 57 -13.45 4.74 16.42
C GLN A 57 -12.66 5.64 17.38
N HIS A 58 -11.78 5.07 18.20
CA HIS A 58 -10.89 5.87 19.05
C HIS A 58 -9.98 6.79 18.22
N GLN A 59 -9.42 6.29 17.11
CA GLN A 59 -8.61 7.10 16.19
C GLN A 59 -9.40 8.24 15.56
N ILE A 60 -10.64 7.99 15.15
CA ILE A 60 -11.57 9.01 14.63
C ILE A 60 -11.83 10.10 15.66
N GLN A 61 -12.14 9.73 16.90
CA GLN A 61 -12.39 10.72 17.96
C GLN A 61 -11.15 11.56 18.27
N LYS A 62 -9.97 10.92 18.27
CA LYS A 62 -8.70 11.61 18.44
C LYS A 62 -8.45 12.62 17.31
N ASP A 63 -8.63 12.21 16.06
CA ASP A 63 -8.48 13.07 14.89
C ASP A 63 -9.42 14.29 14.95
N ILE A 64 -10.71 14.05 15.23
CA ILE A 64 -11.70 15.13 15.39
C ILE A 64 -11.26 16.13 16.48
N SER A 65 -10.78 15.63 17.62
CA SER A 65 -10.34 16.49 18.73
C SER A 65 -9.10 17.35 18.42
N GLN A 66 -8.33 16.99 17.38
CA GLN A 66 -7.09 17.66 16.96
C GLN A 66 -7.27 18.55 15.72
N GLY A 67 -8.52 18.67 15.24
CA GLY A 67 -8.83 19.27 13.94
C GLY A 67 -8.60 18.25 12.83
N SER A 68 -9.69 17.69 12.33
CA SER A 68 -9.65 16.48 11.51
C SER A 68 -8.76 16.62 10.29
N VAL A 69 -7.91 15.61 10.03
CA VAL A 69 -7.12 15.53 8.79
C VAL A 69 -8.01 15.44 7.55
N LEU A 70 -9.30 15.08 7.70
CA LEU A 70 -10.27 15.03 6.61
C LEU A 70 -10.79 16.40 6.17
N GLU A 71 -10.45 17.48 6.90
CA GLU A 71 -10.65 18.83 6.38
C GLU A 71 -9.82 19.02 5.10
N ARG A 72 -10.47 19.45 4.02
CA ARG A 72 -9.88 19.54 2.66
C ARG A 72 -8.44 20.07 2.61
N ASN A 73 -8.16 21.16 3.31
CA ASN A 73 -6.82 21.77 3.31
C ASN A 73 -5.79 20.92 4.06
N ARG A 74 -6.16 20.35 5.22
CA ARG A 74 -5.29 19.46 6.00
C ARG A 74 -5.01 18.17 5.22
N GLN A 75 -6.05 17.61 4.63
CA GLN A 75 -5.96 16.44 3.76
C GLN A 75 -5.01 16.69 2.59
N SER A 76 -5.21 17.80 1.87
CA SER A 76 -4.36 18.21 0.76
C SER A 76 -2.90 18.31 1.19
N THR A 77 -2.61 18.97 2.32
CA THR A 77 -1.25 19.11 2.87
C THR A 77 -0.64 17.78 3.26
N ALA A 78 -1.39 16.89 3.92
CA ALA A 78 -0.91 15.57 4.31
C ALA A 78 -0.53 14.72 3.08
N ILE A 79 -1.41 14.68 2.06
CA ILE A 79 -1.14 13.96 0.81
C ILE A 79 0.07 14.57 0.09
N ALA A 80 0.15 15.90 0.00
CA ALA A 80 1.27 16.61 -0.63
C ALA A 80 2.60 16.27 0.05
N THR A 81 2.62 16.24 1.39
CA THR A 81 3.81 15.92 2.18
C THR A 81 4.33 14.52 1.86
N GLU A 82 3.45 13.51 1.85
CA GLU A 82 3.85 12.14 1.53
C GLU A 82 4.34 11.99 0.09
N CYS A 83 3.66 12.65 -0.86
CA CYS A 83 4.07 12.69 -2.26
C CYS A 83 5.44 13.36 -2.44
N GLU A 84 5.69 14.48 -1.76
CA GLU A 84 6.96 15.21 -1.86
C GLU A 84 8.11 14.42 -1.25
N GLN A 85 7.91 13.84 -0.06
CA GLN A 85 8.91 13.00 0.58
C GLN A 85 9.23 11.77 -0.27
N PHE A 86 8.22 11.12 -0.85
CA PHE A 86 8.43 10.02 -1.78
C PHE A 86 9.23 10.46 -3.01
N ALA A 87 8.86 11.56 -3.65
CA ALA A 87 9.58 12.08 -4.81
C ALA A 87 11.05 12.36 -4.49
N ASN A 88 11.33 13.05 -3.39
CA ASN A 88 12.70 13.37 -2.99
C ASN A 88 13.52 12.09 -2.77
N ARG A 89 13.01 11.15 -1.96
CA ARG A 89 13.70 9.86 -1.72
C ARG A 89 13.94 9.07 -3.00
N PHE A 90 12.95 9.06 -3.91
CA PHE A 90 13.08 8.34 -5.17
C PHE A 90 14.12 9.00 -6.09
N ILE A 91 14.10 10.33 -6.21
CA ILE A 91 15.08 11.12 -6.99
C ILE A 91 16.49 10.87 -6.46
N ASP A 92 16.69 10.94 -5.14
CA ASP A 92 17.98 10.69 -4.51
C ASP A 92 18.51 9.27 -4.81
N SER A 93 17.60 8.31 -4.95
CA SER A 93 17.96 6.92 -5.29
C SER A 93 18.22 6.67 -6.78
N MET A 94 17.76 7.55 -7.68
CA MET A 94 17.80 7.30 -9.14
C MET A 94 19.18 6.90 -9.68
N PRO A 95 20.30 7.55 -9.29
CA PRO A 95 21.62 7.19 -9.80
C PRO A 95 22.00 5.73 -9.51
N THR A 96 21.47 5.15 -8.43
CA THR A 96 21.73 3.77 -8.03
C THR A 96 20.92 2.73 -8.82
N LEU A 97 19.90 3.18 -9.56
CA LEU A 97 19.02 2.33 -10.36
C LEU A 97 19.55 2.11 -11.78
N VAL A 98 20.59 2.83 -12.17
CA VAL A 98 21.21 2.79 -13.48
C VAL A 98 22.53 2.01 -13.39
N ARG A 99 22.73 1.07 -14.33
CA ARG A 99 24.00 0.36 -14.47
C ARG A 99 24.97 1.18 -15.31
N SER A 100 26.25 1.15 -14.97
CA SER A 100 27.28 1.79 -15.77
C SER A 100 27.47 1.10 -17.14
N PRO A 101 27.97 1.82 -18.17
CA PRO A 101 28.30 1.22 -19.46
C PRO A 101 29.23 0.00 -19.36
N ALA A 102 30.26 0.07 -18.52
CA ALA A 102 31.19 -1.03 -18.30
C ALA A 102 30.53 -2.28 -17.70
N GLU A 103 29.57 -2.10 -16.78
CA GLU A 103 28.79 -3.21 -16.23
C GLU A 103 27.86 -3.84 -17.28
N MET A 104 27.26 -3.02 -18.15
CA MET A 104 26.39 -3.51 -19.22
C MET A 104 27.19 -4.31 -20.27
N GLU A 105 28.39 -3.86 -20.61
CA GLU A 105 29.28 -4.53 -21.58
C GLU A 105 29.83 -5.85 -21.02
N SER A 106 30.27 -5.86 -19.76
CA SER A 106 30.87 -7.05 -19.13
C SER A 106 29.83 -8.13 -18.76
N SER A 107 28.59 -7.75 -18.48
CA SER A 107 27.53 -8.70 -18.09
C SER A 107 26.12 -8.16 -18.45
N PRO A 108 25.70 -8.27 -19.72
CA PRO A 108 24.40 -7.80 -20.16
C PRO A 108 23.28 -8.71 -19.63
N ARG A 109 22.22 -8.11 -19.06
CA ARG A 109 21.04 -8.81 -18.51
C ARG A 109 19.88 -8.92 -19.50
N ASN A 110 19.89 -8.14 -20.57
CA ASN A 110 18.84 -8.11 -21.58
C ASN A 110 19.40 -7.68 -22.94
N LEU A 111 18.56 -7.80 -23.98
CA LEU A 111 18.91 -7.46 -25.35
C LEU A 111 19.38 -6.00 -25.52
N TYR A 112 18.74 -5.06 -24.81
CA TYR A 112 19.08 -3.64 -24.92
C TYR A 112 20.47 -3.34 -24.33
N GLU A 113 20.81 -3.96 -23.19
CA GLU A 113 22.16 -3.87 -22.61
C GLU A 113 23.21 -4.47 -23.56
N MET A 114 22.93 -5.64 -24.14
CA MET A 114 23.82 -6.29 -25.12
C MET A 114 24.07 -5.43 -26.36
N CYS A 115 23.08 -4.63 -26.77
CA CYS A 115 23.18 -3.73 -27.91
C CYS A 115 23.67 -2.31 -27.53
N GLY A 116 24.03 -2.05 -26.27
CA GLY A 116 24.47 -0.72 -25.82
C GLY A 116 23.37 0.35 -25.81
N ALA A 117 22.10 -0.04 -25.83
CA ALA A 117 20.95 0.87 -25.88
C ALA A 117 20.58 1.43 -24.50
N ALA A 118 21.49 2.19 -23.89
CA ALA A 118 21.44 2.65 -22.50
C ALA A 118 20.13 3.37 -22.12
N VAL A 119 19.63 4.28 -22.96
CA VAL A 119 18.40 5.04 -22.69
C VAL A 119 17.19 4.13 -22.44
N PHE A 120 17.04 3.05 -23.22
CA PHE A 120 15.94 2.10 -23.03
C PHE A 120 16.09 1.29 -21.74
N VAL A 121 17.34 0.92 -21.40
CA VAL A 121 17.66 0.18 -20.16
C VAL A 121 17.32 1.03 -18.94
N GLU A 122 17.78 2.27 -18.93
CA GLU A 122 17.60 3.22 -17.82
C GLU A 122 16.13 3.59 -17.61
N SER A 123 15.44 3.98 -18.68
CA SER A 123 14.02 4.33 -18.63
C SER A 123 13.16 3.17 -18.10
N ASN A 124 13.46 1.95 -18.54
CA ASN A 124 12.78 0.76 -18.06
C ASN A 124 13.14 0.42 -16.60
N SER A 125 14.39 0.62 -16.17
CA SER A 125 14.79 0.43 -14.77
C SER A 125 14.04 1.40 -13.84
N ILE A 126 14.05 2.68 -14.18
CA ILE A 126 13.41 3.73 -13.38
C ILE A 126 11.90 3.52 -13.30
N SER A 127 11.22 3.29 -14.44
CA SER A 127 9.77 3.09 -14.45
C SER A 127 9.33 1.84 -13.68
N ARG A 128 10.09 0.74 -13.73
CA ARG A 128 9.83 -0.47 -12.94
C ARG A 128 10.01 -0.24 -11.45
N ASN A 129 11.10 0.40 -11.04
CA ASN A 129 11.35 0.71 -9.63
C ASN A 129 10.30 1.65 -9.07
N LEU A 130 9.94 2.71 -9.82
CA LEU A 130 8.87 3.63 -9.45
C LEU A 130 7.53 2.88 -9.26
N SER A 131 7.18 2.00 -10.20
CA SER A 131 5.95 1.21 -10.11
C SER A 131 5.93 0.29 -8.89
N THR A 132 7.10 -0.24 -8.49
CA THR A 132 7.25 -1.15 -7.36
C THR A 132 7.12 -0.41 -6.04
N THR A 133 7.81 0.72 -5.87
CA THR A 133 7.84 1.47 -4.63
C THR A 133 6.57 2.29 -4.39
N MET A 134 5.80 2.62 -5.43
CA MET A 134 4.50 3.30 -5.27
C MET A 134 3.44 2.45 -4.56
N GLY A 135 3.58 1.11 -4.51
CA GLY A 135 2.65 0.27 -3.76
C GLY A 135 2.54 0.72 -2.30
N ASP A 136 3.69 0.84 -1.64
CA ASP A 136 3.82 1.30 -0.25
C ASP A 136 3.27 2.73 -0.07
N LEU A 137 3.42 3.59 -1.08
CA LEU A 137 2.88 4.96 -1.04
C LEU A 137 1.35 4.96 -0.95
N TRP A 138 0.65 4.07 -1.65
CA TRP A 138 -0.81 4.03 -1.58
C TRP A 138 -1.29 3.59 -0.20
N GLU A 139 -0.56 2.70 0.45
CA GLU A 139 -0.80 2.32 1.84
C GLU A 139 -0.55 3.47 2.80
N ILE A 140 0.55 4.22 2.60
CA ILE A 140 0.84 5.43 3.38
C ILE A 140 -0.33 6.42 3.27
N ILE A 141 -0.75 6.71 2.05
CA ILE A 141 -1.78 7.70 1.79
C ILE A 141 -3.12 7.23 2.34
N ALA A 142 -3.49 5.95 2.20
CA ALA A 142 -4.71 5.42 2.80
C ALA A 142 -4.71 5.65 4.31
N ASN A 143 -3.59 5.38 4.98
CA ASN A 143 -3.41 5.56 6.43
C ASN A 143 -3.31 7.03 6.90
N ILE A 144 -3.37 8.02 6.01
CA ILE A 144 -3.66 9.40 6.41
C ILE A 144 -5.06 9.48 7.02
N SER A 145 -5.99 8.67 6.53
CA SER A 145 -7.36 8.68 7.02
C SER A 145 -7.45 8.10 8.45
N PRO A 146 -8.25 8.73 9.34
CA PRO A 146 -8.56 8.12 10.63
C PRO A 146 -9.50 6.91 10.49
N TYR A 147 -10.04 6.62 9.30
CA TYR A 147 -10.92 5.48 9.03
C TYR A 147 -10.15 4.20 8.73
N THR A 148 -8.83 4.25 8.74
CA THR A 148 -7.98 3.14 8.32
C THR A 148 -6.92 2.83 9.35
N VAL A 149 -6.57 1.56 9.44
CA VAL A 149 -5.38 1.09 10.14
C VAL A 149 -4.54 0.20 9.23
N SER A 150 -3.23 0.26 9.44
CA SER A 150 -2.24 -0.62 8.84
C SER A 150 -1.91 -1.74 9.83
N PRO A 151 -2.03 -3.02 9.43
CA PRO A 151 -1.52 -4.12 10.23
C PRO A 151 -0.09 -3.88 10.73
N GLU A 152 0.80 -3.46 9.82
CA GLU A 152 2.22 -3.30 10.11
C GLU A 152 2.50 -2.06 10.96
N ARG A 153 1.86 -0.91 10.69
CA ARG A 153 2.18 0.35 11.41
C ARG A 153 1.48 0.51 12.74
N ASP A 154 0.22 0.08 12.83
CA ASP A 154 -0.57 0.28 14.04
C ASP A 154 -0.40 -0.85 15.05
N PHE A 155 -0.07 -2.05 14.55
CA PHE A 155 0.05 -3.25 15.37
C PHE A 155 1.41 -3.95 15.28
N GLY A 156 2.30 -3.57 14.36
CA GLY A 156 3.62 -4.22 14.23
C GLY A 156 3.51 -5.65 13.70
N LEU A 157 2.49 -5.94 12.90
CA LEU A 157 2.16 -7.28 12.44
C LEU A 157 1.84 -7.30 10.94
N LYS A 158 2.27 -8.37 10.27
CA LYS A 158 1.93 -8.59 8.87
C LYS A 158 0.77 -9.57 8.76
N ILE A 159 -0.31 -9.14 8.11
CA ILE A 159 -1.38 -10.03 7.66
C ILE A 159 -1.18 -10.25 6.16
N THR A 160 -0.83 -11.48 5.78
CA THR A 160 -0.51 -11.82 4.39
C THR A 160 -1.64 -11.40 3.45
N GLY A 161 -1.31 -10.54 2.49
CA GLY A 161 -2.23 -10.07 1.45
C GLY A 161 -3.11 -8.89 1.83
N ILE A 162 -3.01 -8.36 3.05
CA ILE A 162 -3.77 -7.21 3.52
C ILE A 162 -2.87 -6.00 3.66
N ASP A 163 -3.20 -4.95 2.92
CA ASP A 163 -2.45 -3.70 2.84
C ASP A 163 -3.08 -2.65 3.79
N SER A 164 -4.40 -2.70 4.01
CA SER A 164 -5.11 -1.80 4.94
C SER A 164 -6.40 -2.43 5.47
N ILE A 165 -6.86 -1.99 6.64
CA ILE A 165 -8.16 -2.35 7.22
C ILE A 165 -8.96 -1.08 7.41
N ILE A 166 -10.19 -1.06 6.90
CA ILE A 166 -10.97 0.16 6.70
C ILE A 166 -12.32 0.08 7.41
N LEU A 167 -12.69 1.14 8.11
CA LEU A 167 -14.04 1.37 8.58
C LEU A 167 -14.75 2.33 7.61
N CYS A 168 -15.59 1.79 6.72
CA CYS A 168 -16.10 2.55 5.58
C CYS A 168 -16.91 3.79 6.02
N GLY A 169 -16.47 4.99 5.63
CA GLY A 169 -17.07 6.25 6.07
C GLY A 169 -17.06 6.42 7.60
N GLY A 170 -16.11 5.77 8.29
CA GLY A 170 -15.98 5.78 9.74
C GLY A 170 -17.05 4.98 10.48
N LYS A 171 -17.78 4.06 9.83
CA LYS A 171 -18.85 3.24 10.45
C LYS A 171 -18.85 1.79 9.94
N GLY A 172 -19.60 0.94 10.64
CA GLY A 172 -19.90 -0.43 10.21
C GLY A 172 -18.86 -1.45 10.65
N GLU A 173 -18.68 -2.48 9.83
CA GLU A 173 -17.72 -3.56 10.08
C GLU A 173 -16.37 -3.25 9.42
N PRO A 174 -15.23 -3.67 10.02
CA PRO A 174 -13.92 -3.51 9.41
C PRO A 174 -13.80 -4.30 8.12
N VAL A 175 -13.31 -3.65 7.06
CA VAL A 175 -13.11 -4.23 5.73
C VAL A 175 -11.62 -4.39 5.47
N PHE A 176 -11.18 -5.62 5.23
CA PHE A 176 -9.80 -5.94 4.89
C PHE A 176 -9.54 -5.67 3.41
N ALA A 177 -8.57 -4.81 3.11
CA ALA A 177 -8.30 -4.33 1.77
C ALA A 177 -6.91 -4.75 1.29
N GLN A 178 -6.85 -5.23 0.05
CA GLN A 178 -5.62 -5.28 -0.73
C GLN A 178 -5.66 -4.15 -1.75
N ILE A 179 -4.59 -3.34 -1.82
CA ILE A 179 -4.48 -2.15 -2.65
C ILE A 179 -3.46 -2.42 -3.76
N LYS A 180 -3.82 -2.05 -4.99
CA LYS A 180 -2.91 -2.05 -6.14
C LYS A 180 -2.99 -0.72 -6.86
N THR A 181 -1.94 -0.35 -7.59
CA THR A 181 -1.90 0.94 -8.30
C THR A 181 -3.05 1.08 -9.30
N GLN A 182 -3.33 0.04 -10.10
CA GLN A 182 -4.37 0.06 -11.13
C GLN A 182 -5.01 -1.31 -11.34
N ARG A 183 -6.12 -1.35 -12.09
CA ARG A 183 -6.96 -2.55 -12.28
C ARG A 183 -6.24 -3.72 -12.95
N ASN A 184 -5.25 -3.44 -13.80
CA ASN A 184 -4.48 -4.41 -14.56
C ASN A 184 -3.08 -4.69 -13.98
N THR A 185 -2.87 -4.45 -12.67
CA THR A 185 -1.57 -4.67 -12.02
C THR A 185 -1.21 -6.14 -11.82
N LEU A 186 -2.19 -7.04 -11.64
CA LEU A 186 -1.88 -8.45 -11.35
C LEU A 186 -1.41 -9.21 -12.58
N THR A 187 -0.35 -10.00 -12.41
CA THR A 187 0.12 -11.02 -13.34
C THR A 187 -0.53 -12.39 -13.04
N GLY A 188 -0.40 -13.36 -13.96
CA GLY A 188 -1.19 -14.60 -13.96
C GLY A 188 -1.24 -15.39 -12.64
N SER A 189 -0.11 -15.53 -11.94
CA SER A 189 -0.06 -16.25 -10.66
C SER A 189 -0.53 -15.43 -9.46
N GLN A 190 -0.61 -14.11 -9.60
CA GLN A 190 -0.95 -13.21 -8.49
C GLN A 190 -2.44 -13.19 -8.21
N ALA A 191 -3.30 -13.27 -9.24
CA ALA A 191 -4.76 -13.22 -9.03
C ALA A 191 -5.32 -14.37 -8.16
N PRO A 192 -4.97 -15.65 -8.40
CA PRO A 192 -5.40 -16.74 -7.53
C PRO A 192 -4.85 -16.63 -6.10
N ARG A 193 -3.64 -16.08 -5.95
CA ARG A 193 -3.03 -15.84 -4.63
C ARG A 193 -3.78 -14.76 -3.86
N SER A 194 -3.96 -13.58 -4.46
CA SER A 194 -4.74 -12.47 -3.88
C SER A 194 -6.15 -12.92 -3.48
N LYS A 195 -6.79 -13.77 -4.29
CA LYS A 195 -8.11 -14.32 -3.97
C LYS A 195 -8.07 -15.16 -2.69
N ARG A 196 -7.14 -16.12 -2.58
CA ARG A 196 -7.00 -16.97 -1.38
C ARG A 196 -6.71 -16.17 -0.12
N GLU A 197 -5.83 -15.17 -0.22
CA GLU A 197 -5.47 -14.28 0.89
C GLU A 197 -6.70 -13.49 1.38
N LEU A 198 -7.44 -12.87 0.46
CA LEU A 198 -8.63 -12.09 0.82
C LEU A 198 -9.78 -12.96 1.32
N GLU A 199 -9.97 -14.17 0.80
CA GLU A 199 -11.07 -15.07 1.17
C GLU A 199 -11.08 -15.48 2.66
N LEU A 200 -9.97 -15.29 3.38
CA LEU A 200 -9.89 -15.47 4.82
C LEU A 200 -10.81 -14.54 5.61
N HIS A 201 -11.18 -13.39 5.03
CA HIS A 201 -11.86 -12.30 5.73
C HIS A 201 -13.31 -12.20 5.29
N GLN A 202 -14.26 -12.12 6.22
CA GLN A 202 -15.68 -11.99 5.88
C GLN A 202 -15.97 -10.71 5.08
N HIS A 203 -15.41 -9.59 5.54
CA HIS A 203 -15.53 -8.28 4.89
C HIS A 203 -14.20 -7.93 4.24
N ARG A 204 -14.18 -7.90 2.90
CA ARG A 204 -12.97 -7.81 2.11
C ARG A 204 -13.20 -7.05 0.82
N ILE A 205 -12.18 -6.36 0.34
CA ILE A 205 -12.18 -5.70 -0.96
C ILE A 205 -10.83 -5.84 -1.66
N PHE A 206 -10.86 -5.88 -2.98
CA PHE A 206 -9.70 -5.68 -3.82
C PHE A 206 -9.76 -4.29 -4.47
N ALA A 207 -8.84 -3.41 -4.09
CA ALA A 207 -8.87 -2.01 -4.47
C ALA A 207 -7.80 -1.68 -5.52
N ALA A 208 -8.19 -0.85 -6.49
CA ALA A 208 -7.24 -0.14 -7.36
C ALA A 208 -7.21 1.33 -6.96
N ALA A 209 -6.03 1.84 -6.59
CA ALA A 209 -5.82 3.24 -6.23
C ALA A 209 -6.21 4.20 -7.36
N PHE A 210 -5.99 3.81 -8.62
CA PHE A 210 -6.34 4.62 -9.79
C PHE A 210 -7.14 3.86 -10.85
N CYS A 211 -8.16 4.54 -11.39
CA CYS A 211 -8.94 4.02 -12.52
C CYS A 211 -8.35 4.47 -13.85
N THR A 212 -7.48 3.64 -14.40
CA THR A 212 -6.97 3.78 -15.76
C THR A 212 -7.88 3.05 -16.76
N GLY A 213 -7.68 3.24 -18.06
CA GLY A 213 -8.51 2.59 -19.11
C GLY A 213 -8.42 1.05 -19.15
N GLY A 214 -7.47 0.44 -18.45
CA GLY A 214 -7.29 -1.01 -18.40
C GLY A 214 -8.40 -1.73 -17.61
N GLY A 215 -8.80 -2.91 -18.09
CA GLY A 215 -9.73 -3.80 -17.38
C GLY A 215 -9.11 -4.45 -16.14
N TRP A 216 -9.93 -5.16 -15.36
CA TRP A 216 -9.47 -5.88 -14.18
C TRP A 216 -8.72 -7.16 -14.55
N THR A 217 -7.48 -7.31 -14.08
CA THR A 217 -6.78 -8.61 -14.12
C THR A 217 -7.10 -9.47 -12.89
N PHE A 218 -7.64 -8.87 -11.83
CA PHE A 218 -8.26 -9.60 -10.73
C PHE A 218 -9.70 -10.00 -11.08
N SER A 219 -9.91 -11.31 -11.27
CA SER A 219 -11.21 -11.91 -11.54
C SER A 219 -11.69 -12.71 -10.33
N SER A 220 -12.70 -12.17 -9.63
CA SER A 220 -13.41 -12.87 -8.58
C SER A 220 -14.88 -12.47 -8.62
N THR A 221 -15.77 -13.44 -8.42
CA THR A 221 -17.22 -13.22 -8.29
C THR A 221 -17.63 -12.98 -6.83
N SER A 222 -16.78 -13.34 -5.87
CA SER A 222 -17.05 -13.31 -4.42
C SER A 222 -16.36 -12.17 -3.67
N ILE A 223 -15.40 -11.49 -4.31
CA ILE A 223 -14.65 -10.37 -3.72
C ILE A 223 -15.02 -9.10 -4.47
N PRO A 224 -15.66 -8.12 -3.80
CA PRO A 224 -15.93 -6.82 -4.38
C PRO A 224 -14.64 -6.13 -4.82
N ARG A 225 -14.74 -5.41 -5.94
CA ARG A 225 -13.64 -4.61 -6.50
C ARG A 225 -14.06 -3.16 -6.51
N VAL A 226 -13.17 -2.29 -6.05
CA VAL A 226 -13.41 -0.83 -6.02
C VAL A 226 -12.22 -0.11 -6.64
N CYS A 227 -12.47 1.04 -7.24
CA CYS A 227 -11.43 1.74 -7.97
C CYS A 227 -11.50 3.26 -7.80
N GLY A 228 -10.33 3.90 -7.65
CA GLY A 228 -10.21 5.35 -7.68
C GLY A 228 -11.15 6.01 -6.67
N ALA A 229 -12.02 6.90 -7.16
CA ALA A 229 -12.96 7.64 -6.32
C ALA A 229 -13.79 6.75 -5.38
N GLU A 230 -14.20 5.55 -5.83
CA GLU A 230 -14.96 4.62 -4.98
C GLU A 230 -14.15 4.22 -3.74
N PHE A 231 -12.91 3.79 -3.94
CA PHE A 231 -12.02 3.38 -2.85
C PHE A 231 -11.68 4.56 -1.93
N TRP A 232 -11.24 5.68 -2.49
CA TRP A 232 -10.79 6.82 -1.69
C TRP A 232 -11.92 7.44 -0.88
N THR A 233 -13.15 7.44 -1.42
CA THR A 233 -14.35 7.89 -0.67
C THR A 233 -14.64 6.98 0.52
N MET A 234 -14.43 5.65 0.41
CA MET A 234 -14.63 4.73 1.53
C MET A 234 -13.72 5.06 2.72
N VAL A 235 -12.50 5.51 2.45
CA VAL A 235 -11.55 5.98 3.48
C VAL A 235 -11.67 7.48 3.75
N GLY A 236 -12.67 8.18 3.23
CA GLY A 236 -12.87 9.62 3.50
C GLY A 236 -11.86 10.55 2.83
N LEU A 237 -11.05 10.06 1.89
CA LEU A 237 -10.06 10.85 1.15
C LEU A 237 -10.60 11.34 -0.20
N GLU A 238 -10.39 12.62 -0.50
CA GLU A 238 -10.82 13.19 -1.77
C GLU A 238 -9.90 12.77 -2.93
N TYR A 239 -10.47 12.02 -3.87
CA TYR A 239 -9.70 11.46 -4.99
C TYR A 239 -9.06 12.52 -5.90
N GLU A 240 -9.70 13.67 -6.08
CA GLU A 240 -9.14 14.73 -6.93
C GLU A 240 -7.92 15.42 -6.29
N LEU A 241 -7.88 15.55 -4.95
CA LEU A 241 -6.67 16.02 -4.26
C LEU A 241 -5.53 15.02 -4.43
N LEU A 242 -5.83 13.74 -4.30
CA LEU A 242 -4.85 12.68 -4.52
C LEU A 242 -4.27 12.73 -5.94
N LYS A 243 -5.13 12.75 -6.96
CA LYS A 243 -4.71 12.83 -8.37
C LYS A 243 -3.85 14.06 -8.63
N PHE A 244 -4.23 15.21 -8.06
CA PHE A 244 -3.48 16.44 -8.22
C PHE A 244 -2.04 16.29 -7.70
N HIS A 245 -1.86 15.84 -6.44
CA HIS A 245 -0.54 15.72 -5.82
C HIS A 245 0.31 14.61 -6.43
N VAL A 246 -0.29 13.47 -6.78
CA VAL A 246 0.41 12.37 -7.46
C VAL A 246 0.86 12.78 -8.86
N LYS A 247 0.09 13.60 -9.58
CA LYS A 247 0.53 14.18 -10.85
C LYS A 247 1.77 15.05 -10.65
N GLN A 248 1.77 15.94 -9.64
CA GLN A 248 2.94 16.80 -9.37
C GLN A 248 4.17 15.97 -9.01
N MET A 249 3.99 14.95 -8.16
CA MET A 249 5.04 14.00 -7.78
C MET A 249 5.67 13.32 -8.99
N ILE A 250 4.85 12.74 -9.87
CA ILE A 250 5.33 12.03 -11.06
C ILE A 250 6.05 12.98 -12.03
N LEU A 251 5.51 14.19 -12.25
CA LEU A 251 6.13 15.18 -13.13
C LEU A 251 7.45 15.72 -12.57
N LYS A 252 7.57 15.87 -11.23
CA LYS A 252 8.83 16.22 -10.56
C LYS A 252 9.88 15.13 -10.76
N ILE A 253 9.52 13.87 -10.54
CA ILE A 253 10.38 12.69 -10.79
C ILE A 253 10.81 12.64 -12.28
N GLN A 254 9.87 12.81 -13.21
CA GLN A 254 10.16 12.82 -14.64
C GLN A 254 11.16 13.94 -14.99
N SER A 255 10.95 15.15 -14.46
CA SER A 255 11.81 16.30 -14.73
C SER A 255 13.24 16.04 -14.22
N ALA A 256 13.38 15.48 -13.02
CA ALA A 256 14.68 15.09 -12.48
C ALA A 256 15.38 14.03 -13.36
N TYR A 257 14.64 13.03 -13.83
CA TYR A 257 15.19 12.03 -14.76
C TYR A 257 15.69 12.66 -16.08
N VAL A 258 14.91 13.56 -16.68
CA VAL A 258 15.32 14.25 -17.92
C VAL A 258 16.58 15.08 -17.69
N SER A 259 16.69 15.78 -16.55
CA SER A 259 17.90 16.54 -16.21
C SER A 259 19.14 15.65 -16.08
N LEU A 260 19.02 14.46 -15.47
CA LEU A 260 20.11 13.48 -15.38
C LEU A 260 20.60 13.03 -16.76
N GLN A 261 19.72 12.97 -17.77
CA GLN A 261 20.09 12.60 -19.14
C GLN A 261 20.80 13.73 -19.91
N GLN A 262 20.65 14.99 -19.45
CA GLN A 262 21.25 16.17 -20.09
C GLN A 262 22.62 16.53 -19.52
N GLU A 263 23.06 15.88 -18.44
CA GLU A 263 24.44 16.01 -17.98
C GLU A 263 25.37 15.34 -19.00
N PRO A 264 26.35 16.05 -19.57
CA PRO A 264 27.27 15.46 -20.53
C PRO A 264 28.01 14.28 -19.87
N PRO A 265 28.31 13.20 -20.62
CA PRO A 265 29.15 12.15 -20.09
C PRO A 265 30.44 12.81 -19.61
N ILE A 266 30.76 12.62 -18.32
CA ILE A 266 32.07 12.97 -17.79
C ILE A 266 33.04 12.05 -18.53
N LEU A 267 33.60 12.58 -19.62
CA LEU A 267 34.78 12.02 -20.28
C LEU A 267 35.90 12.09 -19.25
N LYS A 268 36.17 10.97 -18.58
CA LYS A 268 37.44 10.69 -17.91
C LYS A 268 38.21 9.69 -18.76
#